data_AF-A0A7Y4S381-F1
#
_entry.id   AF-A0A7Y4S381-F1
#
_cell.length_a   1.000
_cell.length_b   1.000
_cell.length_c   1.000
_cell.angle_alpha   90.00
_cell.angle_beta   90.00
_cell.angle_gamma   90.00
#
_symmetry.space_group_name_H-M   'P 1'
#
loop_
_entity.id
_entity.type
_entity.pdbx_description
1 polymer ?
#
loop_
_entity_poly.entity_id
_entity_poly.type
_entity_poly.pdbx_seq_one_letter_code
_entity_poly.pdbx_strand_id
1 'polypeptide(L)'
;MAITPTQRSLQKLRAEGYLATVTERWNPYARVRQDLFGFVDILALRDGETLAIQTTTASNFAARRKKVLAHENFDAVICAGWQVVVHGWRKNKAGKWELKEAFMKPQENVLRCENTTAINE
;
A
#
# COMPACT_ATOMS: atom_id res chain seq x y z
N MET A 1 -4.14 -24.16 -1.93
CA MET A 1 -4.56 -22.81 -1.47
C MET A 1 -4.65 -21.88 -2.67
N ALA A 2 -5.71 -21.08 -2.79
CA ALA A 2 -5.80 -20.07 -3.84
C ALA A 2 -4.84 -18.90 -3.52
N ILE A 3 -4.05 -18.45 -4.51
CA ILE A 3 -3.14 -17.31 -4.34
C ILE A 3 -3.95 -16.05 -4.02
N THR A 4 -3.66 -15.43 -2.87
CA THR A 4 -4.36 -14.24 -2.37
C THR A 4 -3.93 -12.95 -3.10
N PRO A 5 -4.72 -11.86 -3.06
CA PRO A 5 -4.31 -10.56 -3.60
C PRO A 5 -2.94 -10.07 -3.08
N THR A 6 -2.65 -10.32 -1.81
CA THR A 6 -1.36 -10.00 -1.19
C THR A 6 -0.23 -10.80 -1.83
N GLN A 7 -0.39 -12.12 -1.96
CA GLN A 7 0.62 -12.97 -2.60
C GLN A 7 0.86 -12.61 -4.08
N ARG A 8 -0.19 -12.20 -4.82
CA ARG A 8 -0.05 -11.71 -6.22
C ARG A 8 0.76 -10.43 -6.29
N SER A 9 0.47 -9.49 -5.40
CA SER A 9 1.22 -8.22 -5.32
C SER A 9 2.67 -8.48 -4.98
N LEU A 10 2.94 -9.38 -4.04
CA LEU A 10 4.29 -9.77 -3.65
C LEU A 10 5.08 -10.39 -4.82
N GLN A 11 4.45 -11.26 -5.61
CA GLN A 11 5.06 -11.84 -6.82
C GLN A 11 5.37 -10.78 -7.88
N LYS A 12 4.42 -9.88 -8.17
CA LYS A 12 4.63 -8.76 -9.12
C LYS A 12 5.79 -7.87 -8.67
N LEU A 13 5.76 -7.38 -7.42
CA LEU A 13 6.76 -6.45 -6.90
C LEU A 13 8.16 -7.06 -6.95
N ARG A 14 8.31 -8.33 -6.56
CA ARG A 14 9.59 -9.04 -6.63
C ARG A 14 10.07 -9.24 -8.06
N ALA A 15 9.17 -9.55 -9.00
CA ALA A 15 9.51 -9.64 -10.42
C ALA A 15 9.96 -8.28 -11.01
N GLU A 16 9.50 -7.17 -10.42
CA GLU A 16 9.88 -5.80 -10.78
C GLU A 16 11.13 -5.29 -10.06
N GLY A 17 11.82 -6.15 -9.31
CA GLY A 17 13.07 -5.84 -8.63
C GLY A 17 12.92 -5.20 -7.25
N TYR A 18 11.72 -5.16 -6.69
CA TYR A 18 11.53 -4.63 -5.33
C TYR A 18 11.89 -5.67 -4.26
N LEU A 19 12.54 -5.19 -3.20
CA LEU A 19 12.55 -5.89 -1.91
C LEU A 19 11.18 -5.68 -1.24
N ALA A 20 10.30 -6.67 -1.35
CA ALA A 20 8.92 -6.60 -0.85
C ALA A 20 8.63 -7.59 0.29
N THR A 21 7.98 -7.09 1.35
CA THR A 21 7.66 -7.82 2.58
C THR A 21 6.22 -7.55 3.02
N VAL A 22 5.52 -8.60 3.47
CA VAL A 22 4.17 -8.49 4.05
C VAL A 22 4.28 -7.91 5.47
N THR A 23 3.48 -6.89 5.74
CA THR A 23 3.40 -6.21 7.04
C THR A 23 2.14 -6.60 7.84
N GLU A 24 1.13 -7.18 7.20
CA GLU A 24 -0.05 -7.73 7.88
C GLU A 24 0.31 -9.00 8.68
N ARG A 25 -0.05 -9.02 9.97
CA ARG A 25 0.06 -10.21 10.83
C ARG A 25 -1.13 -10.36 11.77
N TRP A 26 -1.47 -11.60 12.11
CA TRP A 26 -2.43 -11.88 13.18
C TRP A 26 -1.74 -11.68 14.54
N ASN A 27 -2.32 -10.83 15.39
CA ASN A 27 -1.89 -10.67 16.77
C ASN A 27 -2.78 -11.54 17.67
N PRO A 28 -2.27 -12.64 18.26
CA PRO A 28 -3.08 -13.55 19.07
C PRO A 28 -3.50 -12.94 20.41
N TYR A 29 -2.72 -12.01 20.96
CA TYR A 29 -3.00 -11.37 22.25
C TYR A 29 -4.13 -10.36 22.13
N ALA A 30 -4.11 -9.54 21.08
CA ALA A 30 -5.17 -8.58 20.80
C ALA A 30 -6.35 -9.19 20.01
N ARG A 31 -6.18 -10.42 19.49
CA ARG A 31 -7.16 -11.13 18.64
C ARG A 31 -7.62 -10.30 17.44
N VAL A 32 -6.70 -9.55 16.85
CA VAL A 32 -6.95 -8.72 15.66
C VAL A 32 -5.86 -8.93 14.63
N ARG A 33 -6.19 -8.73 13.35
CA ARG A 33 -5.17 -8.52 12.32
C ARG A 33 -4.64 -7.11 12.44
N GLN A 34 -3.33 -6.99 12.41
CA GLN A 34 -2.62 -5.72 12.43
C GLN A 34 -1.85 -5.60 11.12
N ASP A 35 -2.07 -4.50 10.42
CA ASP A 35 -1.28 -4.06 9.28
C ASP A 35 -0.36 -2.90 9.72
N LEU A 36 0.56 -2.49 8.85
CA LEU A 36 1.42 -1.34 9.15
C LEU A 36 0.60 -0.05 8.95
N PHE A 37 0.61 0.82 9.95
CA PHE A 37 -0.06 2.12 9.96
C PHE A 37 -1.58 2.12 9.71
N GLY A 38 -2.27 0.97 9.78
CA GLY A 38 -3.73 0.87 9.62
C GLY A 38 -4.21 0.61 8.19
N PHE A 39 -3.29 0.57 7.21
CA PHE A 39 -3.61 0.40 5.80
C PHE A 39 -2.50 -0.20 4.91
N VAL A 40 -1.33 -0.55 5.43
CA VAL A 40 -0.21 -1.07 4.63
C VAL A 40 -0.09 -2.57 4.83
N ASP A 41 -0.45 -3.33 3.79
CA ASP A 41 -0.34 -4.81 3.78
C ASP A 41 1.05 -5.29 3.37
N ILE A 42 1.72 -4.53 2.49
CA ILE A 42 3.06 -4.82 1.97
C ILE A 42 3.87 -3.53 1.96
N LEU A 43 5.13 -3.61 2.38
CA LEU A 43 6.14 -2.57 2.16
C LEU A 43 7.14 -3.06 1.12
N ALA A 44 7.47 -2.21 0.14
CA ALA A 44 8.40 -2.54 -0.92
C ALA A 44 9.44 -1.43 -1.13
N LEU A 45 10.71 -1.80 -1.31
CA LEU A 45 11.83 -0.88 -1.44
C LEU A 45 12.61 -1.15 -2.74
N ARG A 46 13.01 -0.09 -3.43
CA ARG A 46 13.89 -0.13 -4.61
C ARG A 46 14.48 1.25 -4.89
N ASP A 47 15.80 1.37 -5.01
CA ASP A 47 16.49 2.56 -5.54
C ASP A 47 15.94 3.93 -5.08
N GLY A 48 15.82 4.14 -3.77
CA GLY A 48 15.31 5.40 -3.19
C GLY A 48 13.78 5.52 -3.18
N GLU A 49 13.06 4.54 -3.73
CA GLU A 49 11.60 4.44 -3.68
C GLU A 49 11.18 3.59 -2.47
N THR A 50 10.20 4.09 -1.71
CA THR A 50 9.47 3.31 -0.70
C THR A 50 8.00 3.27 -1.06
N LEU A 51 7.49 2.07 -1.38
CA LEU A 51 6.09 1.84 -1.69
C LEU A 51 5.39 1.20 -0.48
N ALA A 52 4.33 1.85 -0.01
CA ALA A 52 3.35 1.32 0.93
C ALA A 52 2.13 0.82 0.16
N ILE A 53 1.93 -0.50 0.13
CA ILE A 53 0.90 -1.12 -0.71
C ILE A 53 -0.25 -1.67 0.14
N GLN A 54 -1.48 -1.25 -0.16
CA GLN A 54 -2.71 -1.93 0.27
C GLN A 54 -3.17 -2.86 -0.85
N THR A 55 -3.47 -4.11 -0.52
CA THR A 55 -3.90 -5.16 -1.44
C THR A 55 -5.36 -5.53 -1.24
N THR A 56 -6.10 -5.71 -2.31
CA THR A 56 -7.52 -6.04 -2.26
C THR A 56 -8.02 -6.68 -3.56
N THR A 57 -9.30 -7.04 -3.60
CA THR A 57 -9.97 -7.43 -4.84
C THR A 57 -10.36 -6.19 -5.66
N ALA A 58 -10.47 -6.31 -6.98
CA ALA A 58 -10.89 -5.18 -7.81
C ALA A 58 -12.29 -4.65 -7.43
N SER A 59 -13.17 -5.51 -6.90
CA SER A 59 -14.50 -5.12 -6.39
C SER A 59 -14.43 -4.21 -5.16
N ASN A 60 -13.44 -4.40 -4.29
CA ASN A 60 -13.24 -3.59 -3.08
C ASN A 60 -12.27 -2.42 -3.28
N PHE A 61 -11.71 -2.28 -4.49
CA PHE A 61 -10.69 -1.29 -4.81
C PHE A 61 -11.10 0.14 -4.47
N ALA A 62 -12.32 0.55 -4.85
CA ALA A 62 -12.81 1.91 -4.59
C ALA A 62 -12.99 2.18 -3.10
N ALA A 63 -13.49 1.20 -2.33
CA ALA A 63 -13.64 1.32 -0.89
C ALA A 63 -12.29 1.43 -0.17
N ARG A 64 -11.29 0.63 -0.58
CA ARG A 64 -9.93 0.70 -0.01
C ARG A 64 -9.23 2.01 -0.31
N ARG A 65 -9.37 2.55 -1.52
CA ARG A 65 -8.87 3.90 -1.82
C ARG A 65 -9.45 4.97 -0.90
N LYS A 66 -10.77 4.95 -0.68
CA LYS A 66 -11.43 5.89 0.25
C LYS A 66 -10.92 5.71 1.68
N LYS A 67 -10.79 4.46 2.15
CA LYS A 67 -10.26 4.15 3.50
C LYS A 67 -8.84 4.69 3.68
N VAL A 68 -7.95 4.47 2.71
CA VAL A 68 -6.56 4.93 2.75
C VAL A 68 -6.49 6.45 2.80
N LEU A 69 -7.19 7.14 1.88
CA LEU A 69 -7.18 8.61 1.82
C LEU A 69 -7.79 9.30 3.05
N ALA A 70 -8.64 8.60 3.80
CA ALA A 70 -9.26 9.11 5.01
C ALA A 70 -8.55 8.66 6.29
N HIS A 71 -7.44 7.92 6.18
CA HIS A 71 -6.73 7.39 7.34
C HIS A 71 -5.85 8.46 7.97
N GLU A 72 -5.87 8.57 9.30
CA GLU A 72 -5.10 9.59 10.04
C GLU A 72 -3.58 9.54 9.77
N ASN A 73 -3.03 8.34 9.58
CA ASN A 73 -1.61 8.13 9.28
C ASN A 73 -1.23 8.38 7.81
N PHE A 74 -2.17 8.64 6.90
CA PHE A 74 -1.88 8.75 5.47
C PHE A 74 -0.92 9.92 5.18
N ASP A 75 -1.20 11.09 5.73
CA ASP A 75 -0.39 12.29 5.48
C ASP A 75 1.03 12.14 6.03
N ALA A 76 1.19 11.50 7.20
CA ALA A 76 2.50 11.21 7.78
C ALA A 76 3.34 10.30 6.86
N VAL A 77 2.73 9.29 6.24
CA VAL A 77 3.41 8.40 5.29
C VAL A 77 3.85 9.14 4.02
N ILE A 78 2.97 10.00 3.48
CA ILE A 78 3.32 10.82 2.31
C ILE A 78 4.43 11.82 2.65
N CYS A 79 4.37 12.46 3.82
CA CYS A 79 5.40 13.41 4.26
C CYS A 79 6.74 12.76 4.60
N ALA A 80 6.75 11.47 4.95
CA ALA A 80 7.98 10.68 5.06
C ALA A 80 8.61 10.36 3.69
N GLY A 81 8.04 10.84 2.58
CA GLY A 81 8.53 10.63 1.21
C GLY A 81 8.11 9.28 0.61
N TRP A 82 7.20 8.55 1.25
CA TRP A 82 6.75 7.25 0.75
C TRP A 82 5.62 7.45 -0.26
N GLN A 83 5.53 6.52 -1.21
CA GLN A 83 4.40 6.46 -2.13
C GLN A 83 3.40 5.41 -1.65
N VAL A 84 2.12 5.76 -1.68
CA VAL A 84 1.05 4.84 -1.27
C VAL A 84 0.31 4.33 -2.51
N VAL A 85 0.22 3.02 -2.65
CA VAL A 85 -0.39 2.35 -3.80
C VAL A 85 -1.48 1.39 -3.34
N VAL A 86 -2.62 1.39 -4.04
CA VAL A 86 -3.64 0.36 -3.85
C VAL A 86 -3.59 -0.61 -5.02
N HIS A 87 -3.49 -1.91 -4.73
CA HIS A 87 -3.58 -3.02 -5.70
C HIS A 87 -4.92 -3.74 -5.59
N GLY A 88 -5.67 -3.76 -6.69
CA GLY A 88 -6.94 -4.47 -6.83
C GLY A 88 -6.83 -5.59 -7.85
N TRP A 89 -6.93 -6.84 -7.42
CA TRP A 89 -6.82 -8.01 -8.30
C TRP A 89 -8.19 -8.55 -8.73
N ARG A 90 -8.31 -8.95 -10.00
CA ARG A 90 -9.47 -9.69 -10.52
C ARG A 90 -9.05 -10.70 -11.58
N LYS A 91 -9.89 -11.70 -11.82
CA LYS A 91 -9.82 -12.48 -13.07
C LYS A 91 -10.65 -11.80 -14.14
N ASN A 92 -10.14 -11.74 -15.35
CA ASN A 92 -10.90 -11.31 -16.51
C ASN A 92 -11.76 -12.46 -17.07
N LYS A 93 -12.51 -12.18 -18.14
CA LYS A 93 -13.38 -13.17 -18.80
C LYS A 93 -12.63 -14.41 -19.31
N ALA A 94 -11.33 -14.27 -19.61
CA ALA A 94 -10.44 -15.35 -20.04
C ALA A 94 -9.76 -16.09 -18.87
N GLY A 95 -10.14 -15.79 -17.63
CA GLY A 95 -9.57 -16.43 -16.43
C GLY A 95 -8.16 -15.96 -16.04
N LYS A 96 -7.58 -14.99 -16.78
CA LYS A 96 -6.28 -14.41 -16.48
C LYS A 96 -6.40 -13.35 -15.39
N TRP A 97 -5.39 -13.26 -14.53
CA TRP A 97 -5.36 -12.26 -13.47
C TRP A 97 -4.89 -10.91 -14.00
N GLU A 98 -5.65 -9.88 -13.66
CA GLU A 98 -5.36 -8.49 -13.98
C GLU A 98 -5.22 -7.69 -12.69
N LEU A 99 -4.24 -6.80 -12.68
CA LEU A 99 -4.07 -5.80 -11.64
C LEU A 99 -4.74 -4.50 -12.08
N LYS A 100 -5.52 -3.93 -11.16
CA LYS A 100 -5.89 -2.52 -11.16
C LYS A 100 -5.06 -1.84 -10.07
N GLU A 101 -4.28 -0.84 -10.42
CA GLU A 101 -3.47 -0.08 -9.45
C GLU A 101 -3.81 1.41 -9.49
N ALA A 102 -3.58 2.08 -8.35
CA ALA A 102 -3.67 3.53 -8.26
C ALA A 102 -2.72 4.04 -7.19
N PHE A 103 -1.95 5.06 -7.55
CA PHE A 103 -1.16 5.85 -6.61
C PHE A 103 -2.07 6.86 -5.92
N MET A 104 -2.02 6.89 -4.59
CA MET A 104 -2.79 7.82 -3.80
C MET A 104 -2.09 9.17 -3.81
N LYS A 105 -2.89 10.24 -3.89
CA LYS A 105 -2.41 11.61 -3.81
C LYS A 105 -3.11 12.29 -2.64
N PRO A 106 -2.41 13.15 -1.89
CA PRO A 106 -3.04 14.00 -0.90
C PRO A 106 -4.09 14.90 -1.56
N GLN A 107 -5.08 15.30 -0.78
CA GLN A 107 -6.07 16.27 -1.22
C GLN A 107 -5.39 17.65 -1.28
N GLU A 108 -5.67 18.45 -2.31
CA GLU A 108 -4.94 19.69 -2.65
C GLU A 108 -4.85 20.74 -1.52
N ASN A 109 -5.64 20.59 -0.46
CA ASN A 109 -5.73 21.52 0.66
C ASN A 109 -5.16 21.00 2.00
N VAL A 110 -4.46 19.86 1.99
CA VAL A 110 -3.82 19.31 3.20
C VAL A 110 -2.37 19.77 3.24
N LEU A 111 -1.99 20.36 4.39
CA LEU A 111 -0.73 21.03 4.69
C LEU A 111 0.46 20.44 3.93
N ARG A 112 1.16 21.28 3.15
CA ARG A 112 2.52 20.96 2.68
C ARG A 112 3.31 20.54 3.90
N CYS A 113 3.90 19.34 3.87
CA CYS A 113 4.82 18.86 4.89
C CYS A 113 5.75 20.02 5.29
N GLU A 114 5.50 20.62 6.45
CA GLU A 114 6.14 21.88 6.80
C GLU A 114 7.63 21.60 7.01
N ASN A 115 8.43 21.99 6.01
CA ASN A 115 9.88 22.14 6.04
C ASN A 115 10.67 21.06 6.79
N THR A 116 10.92 19.92 6.16
CA THR A 116 12.15 19.15 6.44
C THR A 116 13.34 19.85 5.78
N THR A 117 13.61 21.08 6.19
CA THR A 117 14.90 21.76 5.99
C THR A 117 15.62 21.76 7.33
N ALA A 118 16.06 20.59 7.77
CA ALA A 118 16.93 20.46 8.94
C ALA A 118 17.69 19.12 8.87
N ILE A 119 18.55 18.98 7.86
CA ILE A 119 19.78 18.17 7.94
C ILE A 119 20.76 18.78 6.93
N ASN A 120 21.17 20.01 7.23
CA ASN A 120 22.52 20.46 6.91
C ASN A 120 23.24 20.54 8.26
N GLU A 121 24.00 19.48 8.58
CA GLU A 121 25.28 19.48 9.31
C GLU A 121 25.81 18.05 9.42
#